data_AF-A0A517CM55-F1
#
_entry.id   AF-A0A517CM55-F1
#
_cell.length_a   1.000
_cell.length_b   1.000
_cell.length_c   1.000
_cell.angle_alpha   90.00
_cell.angle_beta   90.00
_cell.angle_gamma   90.00
#
_symmetry.space_group_name_H-M   'P 1'
#
loop_
_entity.id
_entity.type
_entity.pdbx_description
1 polymer ?
#
loop_
_entity_poly.entity_id
_entity_poly.type
_entity_poly.pdbx_seq_one_letter_code
_entity_poly.pdbx_strand_id
1 'polypeptide(L)'
;MIKYHTQESLEKLQDVIDNFVNEKGTGITKNIDEKSIILIGSDMKTVNEESQFSFVTLNVQTLELDKEIKSPKDWITEKKPFKSVEDLEEYLNETTYEELIWFKAL
;
A
#
# COMPACT_ATOMS: atom_id res chain seq x y z
N MET A 1 10.59 -15.23 -11.62
CA MET A 1 10.82 -15.27 -10.16
C MET A 1 11.50 -13.97 -9.81
N ILE A 2 10.82 -13.07 -9.11
CA ILE A 2 11.35 -11.73 -8.80
C ILE A 2 12.44 -11.91 -7.73
N LYS A 3 13.59 -11.25 -7.91
CA LYS A 3 14.88 -11.57 -7.25
C LYS A 3 15.09 -10.93 -5.86
N TYR A 4 14.04 -10.49 -5.17
CA TYR A 4 14.18 -9.75 -3.91
C TYR A 4 13.93 -10.60 -2.64
N HIS A 5 13.81 -11.93 -2.73
CA HIS A 5 13.57 -12.77 -1.55
C HIS A 5 14.88 -13.13 -0.83
N THR A 6 15.56 -12.15 -0.24
CA THR A 6 16.60 -12.37 0.77
C THR A 6 16.10 -11.89 2.13
N GLN A 7 16.71 -12.39 3.20
CA GLN A 7 16.43 -11.92 4.57
C GLN A 7 16.66 -10.40 4.69
N GLU A 8 17.74 -9.90 4.10
CA GLU A 8 18.07 -8.47 4.04
C GLU A 8 16.98 -7.65 3.34
N SER A 9 16.40 -8.15 2.25
CA SER A 9 15.31 -7.47 1.55
C SER A 9 14.00 -7.46 2.35
N LEU A 10 13.72 -8.51 3.14
CA LEU A 10 12.56 -8.53 4.03
C LEU A 10 12.73 -7.53 5.20
N GLU A 11 13.93 -7.44 5.77
CA GLU A 11 14.27 -6.46 6.80
C GLU A 11 14.16 -5.04 6.26
N LYS A 12 14.72 -4.77 5.08
CA LYS A 12 14.56 -3.46 4.43
C LYS A 12 13.10 -3.15 4.12
N LEU A 13 12.32 -4.14 3.66
CA LEU A 13 10.91 -3.94 3.38
C LEU A 13 10.13 -3.56 4.64
N GLN A 14 10.43 -4.21 5.77
CA GLN A 14 9.90 -3.86 7.09
C GLN A 14 10.20 -2.39 7.41
N ASP A 15 11.45 -1.96 7.27
CA ASP A 15 11.84 -0.57 7.54
C ASP A 15 11.09 0.42 6.63
N VAL A 16 10.97 0.13 5.33
CA VAL A 16 10.26 0.99 4.37
C VAL A 16 8.79 1.15 4.73
N ILE A 17 8.09 0.04 5.04
CA ILE A 17 6.68 0.10 5.40
C ILE A 17 6.49 0.73 6.79
N ASP A 18 7.35 0.41 7.75
CA ASP A 18 7.32 1.02 9.09
C ASP A 18 7.49 2.53 9.00
N ASN A 19 8.46 3.02 8.22
CA ASN A 19 8.67 4.44 8.02
C ASN A 19 7.44 5.10 7.40
N PHE A 20 6.91 4.53 6.30
CA PHE A 20 5.73 5.11 5.66
C PHE A 20 4.51 5.13 6.60
N VAL A 21 4.22 4.02 7.28
CA VAL A 21 3.06 3.89 8.17
C VAL A 21 3.19 4.80 9.38
N ASN A 22 4.37 4.87 10.02
CA ASN A 22 4.59 5.70 11.20
C ASN A 22 4.67 7.20 10.88
N GLU A 23 5.20 7.59 9.73
CA GLU A 23 5.32 9.01 9.36
C GLU A 23 4.05 9.56 8.69
N LYS A 24 3.37 8.74 7.89
CA LYS A 24 2.31 9.20 6.98
C LYS A 24 0.99 8.43 7.13
N GLY A 25 0.97 7.23 7.70
CA GLY A 25 -0.18 6.32 7.66
C GLY A 25 -0.97 6.14 8.95
N THR A 26 -1.94 5.21 8.90
CA THR A 26 -2.69 4.68 10.07
C THR A 26 -2.61 3.15 10.17
N GLY A 27 -1.77 2.52 9.36
CA GLY A 27 -1.58 1.08 9.30
C GLY A 27 -0.95 0.50 10.57
N ILE A 28 -0.96 -0.83 10.68
CA ILE A 28 -0.24 -1.56 11.73
C ILE A 28 0.70 -2.52 11.03
N THR A 29 2.00 -2.34 11.28
CA THR A 29 3.03 -3.26 10.84
C THR A 29 3.33 -4.30 11.92
N LYS A 30 3.53 -5.54 11.48
CA LYS A 30 4.00 -6.68 12.26
C LYS A 30 5.05 -7.39 11.42
N ASN A 31 5.88 -8.25 12.03
CA ASN A 31 6.91 -9.04 11.35
C ASN A 31 6.46 -9.51 9.96
N ILE A 32 7.06 -8.91 8.92
CA ILE A 32 6.78 -9.20 7.52
C ILE A 32 7.49 -10.48 7.09
N ASP A 33 6.75 -11.41 6.50
CA ASP A 33 7.29 -12.59 5.84
C ASP A 33 7.00 -12.58 4.32
N GLU A 34 7.65 -13.49 3.59
CA GLU A 34 7.56 -13.58 2.12
C GLU A 34 6.14 -13.85 1.58
N LYS A 35 5.19 -14.29 2.42
CA LYS A 35 3.80 -14.62 2.03
C LYS A 35 2.80 -13.62 2.58
N SER A 36 3.28 -12.57 3.26
CA SER A 36 2.45 -11.63 3.95
C SER A 36 1.68 -10.74 2.99
N ILE A 37 0.47 -10.38 3.39
CA ILE A 37 -0.30 -9.28 2.82
C ILE A 37 -0.42 -8.23 3.92
N ILE A 38 0.06 -7.02 3.65
CA ILE A 38 0.18 -5.95 4.65
C ILE A 38 -0.81 -4.86 4.32
N LEU A 39 -1.64 -4.45 5.28
CA LEU A 39 -2.48 -3.26 5.14
C LEU A 39 -1.64 -2.01 5.39
N ILE A 40 -1.47 -1.18 4.37
CA ILE A 40 -0.64 0.04 4.42
C ILE A 40 -1.50 1.27 4.73
N GLY A 41 -2.74 1.28 4.26
CA GLY A 41 -3.67 2.38 4.53
C GLY A 41 -5.11 1.97 4.37
N SER A 42 -5.98 2.61 5.13
CA SER A 42 -7.43 2.49 5.01
C SER A 42 -8.09 3.79 5.41
N ASP A 43 -9.17 4.15 4.73
CA ASP A 43 -9.93 5.35 5.06
C ASP A 43 -11.38 5.22 4.59
N MET A 44 -12.24 6.04 5.19
CA MET A 44 -13.63 6.17 4.81
C MET A 44 -13.94 7.66 4.61
N LYS A 45 -14.46 8.01 3.44
CA LYS A 45 -14.90 9.37 3.13
C LYS A 45 -16.32 9.38 2.61
N THR A 46 -17.02 10.47 2.88
CA THR A 46 -18.31 10.75 2.25
C THR A 46 -18.08 11.57 0.99
N VAL A 47 -18.47 11.05 -0.16
CA VAL A 47 -18.39 11.71 -1.47
C VAL A 47 -19.78 11.71 -2.07
N ASN A 48 -20.33 12.88 -2.43
CA ASN A 48 -21.69 13.01 -2.96
C ASN A 48 -22.76 12.32 -2.08
N GLU A 49 -22.70 12.54 -0.76
CA GLU A 49 -23.61 11.93 0.23
C GLU A 49 -23.52 10.39 0.36
N GLU A 50 -22.59 9.75 -0.35
CA GLU A 50 -22.35 8.32 -0.33
C GLU A 50 -21.07 8.00 0.45
N SER A 51 -21.10 6.97 1.30
CA SER A 51 -19.90 6.49 2.00
C SER A 51 -19.05 5.65 1.06
N GLN A 52 -17.80 6.07 0.86
CA GLN A 52 -16.78 5.34 0.12
C GLN A 52 -15.72 4.82 1.09
N PHE A 53 -15.33 3.57 0.90
CA PHE A 53 -14.26 2.93 1.65
C PHE A 53 -13.07 2.71 0.74
N SER A 54 -11.88 3.03 1.22
CA SER A 54 -10.63 2.75 0.52
C SER A 54 -9.69 1.98 1.41
N PHE A 55 -8.95 1.03 0.83
CA PHE A 55 -7.80 0.43 1.48
C PHE A 55 -6.72 0.05 0.47
N VAL A 56 -5.48 0.00 0.96
CA VAL A 56 -4.30 -0.33 0.18
C VAL A 56 -3.53 -1.43 0.90
N THR A 57 -3.26 -2.52 0.18
CA THR A 57 -2.45 -3.63 0.68
C THR A 57 -1.20 -3.83 -0.15
N LEU A 58 -0.10 -4.27 0.47
CA LEU A 58 1.08 -4.78 -0.21
C LEU A 58 1.10 -6.31 -0.14
N ASN A 59 1.12 -6.96 -1.30
CA ASN A 59 1.46 -8.36 -1.41
C ASN A 59 2.98 -8.52 -1.45
N VAL A 60 3.57 -9.09 -0.40
CA VAL A 60 5.04 -9.23 -0.27
C VAL A 60 5.61 -10.27 -1.23
N GLN A 61 4.83 -11.29 -1.57
CA GLN A 61 5.26 -12.37 -2.47
C GLN A 61 5.46 -11.87 -3.90
N THR A 62 4.65 -10.90 -4.32
CA THR A 62 4.70 -10.32 -5.67
C THR A 62 5.28 -8.91 -5.70
N LEU A 63 5.47 -8.29 -4.52
CA LEU A 63 5.82 -6.89 -4.34
C LEU A 63 4.90 -6.00 -5.18
N GLU A 64 3.59 -6.16 -4.94
CA GLU A 64 2.52 -5.45 -5.63
C GLU A 64 1.66 -4.71 -4.62
N LEU A 65 1.44 -3.41 -4.85
CA LEU A 65 0.43 -2.64 -4.13
C LEU A 65 -0.92 -2.82 -4.82
N ASP A 66 -1.91 -3.23 -4.04
CA ASP A 66 -3.31 -3.34 -4.42
C ASP A 66 -4.10 -2.24 -3.72
N LYS A 67 -4.69 -1.32 -4.48
CA LYS A 67 -5.57 -0.26 -3.99
C LYS A 67 -7.00 -0.60 -4.38
N GLU A 68 -7.87 -0.66 -3.39
CA GLU A 68 -9.29 -1.01 -3.57
C GLU A 68 -10.16 0.11 -3.02
N ILE A 69 -11.01 0.67 -3.88
CA ILE A 69 -11.99 1.69 -3.53
C ILE A 69 -13.38 1.15 -3.81
N LYS A 70 -14.17 1.08 -2.75
CA LYS A 70 -15.57 0.65 -2.77
C LYS A 70 -16.48 1.85 -2.59
N SER A 71 -17.27 2.15 -3.62
CA SER A 71 -18.44 3.03 -3.51
C SER A 71 -19.72 2.18 -3.52
N PRO A 72 -20.90 2.76 -3.22
CA PRO A 72 -22.16 2.03 -3.30
C PRO A 72 -22.49 1.49 -4.70
N LYS A 73 -21.93 2.11 -5.76
CA LYS A 73 -22.26 1.80 -7.16
C LYS A 73 -21.12 1.12 -7.91
N ASP A 74 -19.88 1.40 -7.52
CA ASP A 74 -18.68 0.97 -8.24
C ASP A 74 -17.64 0.36 -7.31
N TRP A 75 -16.84 -0.53 -7.90
CA TRP A 75 -15.65 -1.08 -7.29
C TRP A 75 -14.47 -0.80 -8.20
N ILE A 76 -13.47 -0.09 -7.69
CA ILE A 76 -12.26 0.26 -8.44
C ILE A 76 -11.09 -0.44 -7.78
N THR A 77 -10.34 -1.20 -8.58
CA THR A 77 -9.08 -1.81 -8.16
C THR A 77 -7.95 -1.30 -9.05
N GLU A 78 -6.88 -0.82 -8.42
CA GLU A 78 -5.64 -0.46 -9.08
C GLU A 78 -4.51 -1.30 -8.49
N LYS A 79 -3.65 -1.82 -9.36
CA LYS A 79 -2.51 -2.67 -8.99
C LYS A 79 -1.23 -2.02 -9.47
N LYS A 80 -0.21 -1.96 -8.62
CA LYS A 80 1.12 -1.43 -8.96
C LYS A 80 2.21 -2.40 -8.53
N PRO A 81 2.82 -3.15 -9.48
CA PRO A 81 3.95 -4.02 -9.19
C PRO A 81 5.27 -3.23 -9.11
N PHE A 82 6.19 -3.69 -8.28
CA PHE A 82 7.54 -3.13 -8.11
C PHE A 82 8.60 -4.19 -8.44
N LYS A 83 9.76 -3.76 -8.93
CA LYS A 83 10.84 -4.70 -9.31
C LYS A 83 11.79 -4.99 -8.15
N SER A 84 11.87 -4.07 -7.19
CA SER A 84 12.72 -4.16 -6.01
C SER A 84 12.13 -3.38 -4.84
N VAL A 85 12.68 -3.58 -3.64
CA VAL A 85 12.29 -2.84 -2.43
C VAL A 85 12.66 -1.36 -2.56
N GLU A 86 13.74 -1.04 -3.27
CA GLU A 86 14.15 0.35 -3.58
C GLU A 86 13.10 1.08 -4.42
N ASP A 87 12.55 0.42 -5.45
CA ASP A 87 11.51 1.03 -6.30
C ASP A 87 10.25 1.36 -5.48
N LEU A 88 9.91 0.48 -4.52
CA LEU A 88 8.80 0.70 -3.61
C LEU A 88 9.07 1.84 -2.63
N GLU A 89 10.29 1.89 -2.07
CA GLU A 89 10.75 2.94 -1.17
C GLU A 89 10.69 4.33 -1.84
N GLU A 90 11.23 4.47 -3.04
CA GLU A 90 11.16 5.70 -3.83
C GLU A 90 9.72 6.15 -4.04
N TYR A 91 8.85 5.22 -4.45
CA TYR A 91 7.43 5.52 -4.64
C TYR A 91 6.74 5.99 -3.35
N LEU A 92 6.93 5.30 -2.23
CA LEU A 92 6.30 5.66 -0.95
C LEU A 92 6.88 6.95 -0.35
N ASN A 93 8.14 7.29 -0.63
CA ASN A 93 8.75 8.55 -0.24
C ASN A 93 8.13 9.74 -0.98
N GLU A 94 7.83 9.59 -2.26
CA GLU A 94 7.22 10.63 -3.09
C GLU A 94 5.69 10.71 -2.96
N THR A 95 5.03 9.64 -2.50
CA THR A 95 3.57 9.57 -2.39
C THR A 95 3.10 10.04 -1.00
N THR A 96 2.05 10.85 -0.96
CA THR A 96 1.36 11.17 0.30
C THR A 96 0.36 10.08 0.70
N TYR A 97 -0.06 10.04 1.96
CA TYR A 97 -1.08 9.09 2.38
C TYR A 97 -2.36 9.26 1.56
N GLU A 98 -2.88 10.48 1.43
CA GLU A 98 -4.09 10.75 0.66
C GLU A 98 -3.98 10.33 -0.81
N GLU A 99 -2.82 10.51 -1.43
CA GLU A 99 -2.58 10.04 -2.81
C GLU A 99 -2.54 8.51 -2.89
N LEU A 100 -1.95 7.88 -1.88
CA LEU A 100 -1.89 6.43 -1.81
C LEU A 100 -3.31 5.85 -1.67
N ILE A 101 -4.13 6.36 -0.77
CA ILE A 101 -5.45 5.80 -0.47
C ILE A 101 -6.61 6.37 -1.31
N TRP A 102 -6.51 7.57 -1.91
CA TRP A 102 -7.58 8.15 -2.73
C TRP A 102 -7.12 8.48 -4.14
N PHE A 103 -8.02 8.44 -5.11
CA PHE A 103 -7.73 9.00 -6.42
C PHE A 103 -7.64 10.52 -6.29
N LYS A 104 -6.63 11.14 -6.92
CA LYS A 104 -6.75 12.56 -7.25
C LYS A 104 -7.96 12.70 -8.17
N ALA A 105 -8.97 13.43 -7.72
CA ALA A 105 -10.05 13.84 -8.61
C ALA A 105 -9.40 14.63 -9.76
N LEU A 106 -9.59 14.15 -10.99
CA LEU A 106 -9.21 14.85 -12.22
C LEU A 106 -10.05 16.11 -12.39
#